data_AF-A0A520JN24-F1
#
_entry.id   AF-A0A520JN24-F1
#
_cell.length_a   1.000
_cell.length_b   1.000
_cell.length_c   1.000
_cell.angle_alpha   90.00
_cell.angle_beta   90.00
_cell.angle_gamma   90.00
#
_symmetry.space_group_name_H-M   'P 1'
#
loop_
_entity.id
_entity.type
_entity.pdbx_description
1 polymer ?
#
loop_
_entity_poly.entity_id
_entity_poly.type
_entity_poly.pdbx_seq_one_letter_code
_entity_poly.pdbx_strand_id
1 'polypeptide(L)'
;VAAFPILTATLAMLTLDRYLDFHFFTNELGGNQMMFVNLIWAWGHPEVYILVLPAFGIFSEVVSTFSGKPLFGYRSMIAATMAICLLSFMVWLHHFFTMGAGADVNGFFGISTMIIAVPTGVKVFNWIFTMYGGRIRYTSMMLWSVGFIVTFVIGGMTGVLLAIPPADFVLHNSLFLVAHFHNIVIPAVLFGAFAGLTYWWPKAFGFVLDEKWGKRSFWFWITGFYVAFMPLYVLGLMGMTRRLGHYDVPEWQPWLIAASAGALLITCGIACQIIMIVVSIRNREALADVSGDPWDGRTLEWITTSPPPVFNFAVLPDVRGEEAYWGLKSTAREKKRLSDRPEYVDVEMPKNSPTGVVSAFFATVLGFALIWHIWWMVILGFLGAWATFVVFSWRDETEYDIHAADVAEADDERRRAKAKLLDVPHDGPNGTEGAPA
;
A
#
# COMPACT_ATOMS: atom_id res chain seq x y z
N VAL A 1 10.18 9.22 -6.28
CA VAL A 1 11.27 10.16 -6.61
C VAL A 1 11.19 10.62 -8.07
N ALA A 2 11.26 9.74 -9.07
CA ALA A 2 11.29 10.18 -10.48
C ALA A 2 9.97 10.80 -11.01
N ALA A 3 8.80 10.36 -10.54
CA ALA A 3 7.51 10.80 -11.08
C ALA A 3 7.00 12.15 -10.52
N PHE A 4 7.11 12.39 -9.20
CA PHE A 4 6.53 13.56 -8.52
C PHE A 4 7.10 14.94 -8.94
N PRO A 5 8.38 15.07 -9.36
CA PRO A 5 8.88 16.32 -9.93
C PRO A 5 8.08 16.77 -11.16
N ILE A 6 7.57 15.84 -11.98
CA ILE A 6 6.74 16.16 -13.14
C ILE A 6 5.43 16.79 -12.69
N LEU A 7 4.74 16.22 -11.70
CA LEU A 7 3.53 16.81 -11.12
C LEU A 7 3.81 18.21 -10.54
N THR A 8 4.90 18.34 -9.79
CA THR A 8 5.30 19.60 -9.15
C THR A 8 5.49 20.70 -10.20
N ALA A 9 6.25 20.41 -11.27
CA ALA A 9 6.45 21.34 -12.37
C ALA A 9 5.16 21.64 -13.13
N THR A 10 4.31 20.63 -13.38
CA THR A 10 3.05 20.79 -14.11
C THR A 10 2.07 21.69 -13.36
N LEU A 11 1.90 21.47 -12.04
CA LEU A 11 1.05 22.29 -11.19
C LEU A 11 1.65 23.69 -10.96
N ALA A 12 2.98 23.82 -10.90
CA ALA A 12 3.64 25.11 -10.84
C ALA A 12 3.38 25.94 -12.11
N MET A 13 3.57 25.34 -13.30
CA MET A 13 3.23 25.99 -14.58
C MET A 13 1.76 26.39 -14.66
N LEU A 14 0.84 25.50 -14.26
CA LEU A 14 -0.59 25.83 -14.21
C LEU A 14 -0.89 26.95 -13.21
N THR A 15 -0.17 27.01 -12.08
CA THR A 15 -0.32 28.10 -11.10
C THR A 15 0.18 29.42 -11.68
N LEU A 16 1.31 29.42 -12.41
CA LEU A 16 1.85 30.60 -13.09
C LEU A 16 0.87 31.12 -14.16
N ASP A 17 0.27 30.24 -14.96
CA ASP A 17 -0.78 30.61 -15.92
C ASP A 17 -1.98 31.28 -15.23
N ARG A 18 -2.31 30.87 -14.00
CA ARG A 18 -3.47 31.39 -13.26
C ARG A 18 -3.20 32.66 -12.44
N TYR A 19 -1.97 32.89 -12.02
CA TYR A 19 -1.63 33.98 -11.09
C TYR A 19 -0.84 35.11 -11.74
N LEU A 20 -0.01 34.80 -12.72
CA LEU A 20 0.98 35.72 -13.27
C LEU A 20 0.86 35.86 -14.79
N ASP A 21 -0.28 35.46 -15.36
CA ASP A 21 -0.61 35.54 -16.79
C ASP A 21 0.46 34.90 -17.70
N PHE A 22 1.04 33.79 -17.26
CA PHE A 22 1.85 32.94 -18.16
C PHE A 22 0.94 32.23 -19.17
N HIS A 23 1.55 31.71 -20.25
CA HIS A 23 0.84 31.09 -21.38
C HIS A 23 1.37 29.69 -21.69
N PHE A 24 1.58 28.84 -20.67
CA PHE A 24 2.02 27.47 -20.89
C PHE A 24 0.93 26.62 -21.55
N PHE A 25 -0.31 26.69 -21.04
CA PHE A 25 -1.42 25.81 -21.44
C PHE A 25 -2.65 26.56 -21.98
N THR A 26 -2.58 27.89 -22.09
CA THR A 26 -3.67 28.73 -22.61
C THR A 26 -3.94 28.48 -24.09
N ASN A 27 -5.16 28.77 -24.55
CA ASN A 27 -5.51 28.70 -25.98
C ASN A 27 -4.97 29.90 -26.78
N GLU A 28 -4.66 30.98 -26.09
CA GLU A 28 -4.16 32.21 -26.68
C GLU A 28 -2.64 32.31 -26.50
N LEU A 29 -2.03 33.22 -27.26
CA LEU A 29 -0.63 33.62 -27.11
C LEU A 29 0.39 32.48 -27.22
N GLY A 30 0.03 31.40 -27.92
CA GLY A 30 0.92 30.29 -28.28
C GLY A 30 0.98 29.14 -27.27
N GLY A 31 0.17 29.16 -26.22
CA GLY A 31 0.07 28.05 -25.26
C GLY A 31 -0.47 26.75 -25.86
N ASN A 32 -0.25 25.63 -25.17
CA ASN A 32 -0.67 24.31 -25.64
C ASN A 32 -1.29 23.45 -24.52
N GLN A 33 -2.63 23.39 -24.51
CA GLN A 33 -3.40 22.56 -23.57
C GLN A 33 -3.07 21.05 -23.64
N MET A 34 -2.64 20.53 -24.80
CA MET A 34 -2.29 19.11 -24.96
C MET A 34 -1.01 18.77 -24.20
N MET A 35 -0.12 19.74 -24.02
CA MET A 35 1.09 19.55 -23.24
C MET A 35 0.78 19.31 -21.77
N PHE A 36 -0.25 19.97 -21.21
CA PHE A 36 -0.72 19.67 -19.86
C PHE A 36 -1.14 18.21 -19.73
N VAL A 37 -1.94 17.70 -20.68
CA VAL A 37 -2.41 16.32 -20.68
C VAL A 37 -1.24 15.33 -20.79
N ASN A 38 -0.27 15.62 -21.65
CA ASN A 38 0.94 14.81 -21.75
C ASN A 38 1.72 14.77 -20.42
N LEU A 39 1.99 15.93 -19.81
CA LEU A 39 2.79 16.02 -18.59
C LEU A 39 2.08 15.40 -17.38
N ILE A 40 0.77 15.66 -17.22
CA ILE A 40 0.03 15.11 -16.09
C ILE A 40 -0.02 13.58 -16.18
N TRP A 41 -0.15 12.99 -17.36
CA TRP A 41 -0.14 11.53 -17.50
C TRP A 41 1.27 10.92 -17.39
N ALA A 42 2.31 11.65 -17.83
CA ALA A 42 3.70 11.24 -17.60
C ALA A 42 4.02 11.08 -16.10
N TRP A 43 3.29 11.78 -15.22
CA TRP A 43 3.27 11.50 -13.78
C TRP A 43 2.21 10.44 -13.39
N GLY A 44 0.98 10.60 -13.87
CA GLY A 44 -0.19 9.88 -13.36
C GLY A 44 -0.14 8.38 -13.61
N HIS A 45 0.47 7.94 -14.71
CA HIS A 45 0.61 6.51 -14.95
C HIS A 45 1.68 5.84 -14.08
N PRO A 46 2.89 6.42 -13.90
CA PRO A 46 3.78 5.96 -12.84
C PRO A 46 3.14 5.95 -11.45
N GLU A 47 2.30 6.94 -11.11
CA GLU A 47 1.62 7.01 -9.81
C GLU A 47 0.76 5.76 -9.54
N VAL A 48 -0.01 5.27 -10.51
CA VAL A 48 -0.82 4.06 -10.28
C VAL A 48 0.03 2.84 -9.91
N TYR A 49 1.27 2.76 -10.40
CA TYR A 49 2.21 1.71 -9.97
C TYR A 49 2.83 1.99 -8.61
N ILE A 50 3.06 3.26 -8.24
CA ILE A 50 3.48 3.63 -6.88
C ILE A 50 2.45 3.15 -5.85
N LEU A 51 1.16 3.17 -6.19
CA LEU A 51 0.10 2.64 -5.33
C LEU A 51 0.10 1.11 -5.28
N VAL A 52 0.26 0.44 -6.42
CA VAL A 52 0.07 -1.02 -6.52
C VAL A 52 1.27 -1.84 -6.04
N LEU A 53 2.49 -1.34 -6.24
CA LEU A 53 3.71 -2.09 -5.94
C LEU A 53 3.88 -2.40 -4.44
N PRO A 54 3.62 -1.47 -3.51
CA PRO A 54 3.60 -1.79 -2.08
C PRO A 54 2.56 -2.86 -1.75
N ALA A 55 1.35 -2.75 -2.30
CA ALA A 55 0.30 -3.73 -2.06
C ALA A 55 0.66 -5.13 -2.59
N PHE A 56 1.34 -5.23 -3.72
CA PHE A 56 1.92 -6.50 -4.19
C PHE A 56 2.96 -7.07 -3.22
N GLY A 57 3.73 -6.22 -2.55
CA GLY A 57 4.62 -6.62 -1.45
C GLY A 57 3.81 -7.24 -0.31
N ILE A 58 2.75 -6.55 0.15
CA ILE A 58 1.85 -7.03 1.21
C ILE A 58 1.29 -8.41 0.86
N PHE A 59 0.75 -8.59 -0.35
CA PHE A 59 0.22 -9.88 -0.77
C PHE A 59 1.29 -10.97 -0.82
N SER A 60 2.53 -10.64 -1.18
CA SER A 60 3.63 -11.61 -1.20
C SER A 60 3.92 -12.15 0.21
N GLU A 61 3.96 -11.28 1.21
CA GLU A 61 4.17 -11.67 2.62
C GLU A 61 2.99 -12.44 3.21
N VAL A 62 1.76 -11.97 2.96
CA VAL A 62 0.54 -12.63 3.43
C VAL A 62 0.40 -14.02 2.82
N VAL A 63 0.56 -14.15 1.50
CA VAL A 63 0.44 -15.43 0.80
C VAL A 63 1.52 -16.41 1.29
N SER A 64 2.76 -15.97 1.46
CA SER A 64 3.85 -16.81 1.99
C SER A 64 3.57 -17.27 3.43
N THR A 65 3.21 -16.34 4.32
CA THR A 65 2.94 -16.62 5.73
C THR A 65 1.77 -17.58 5.93
N PHE A 66 0.64 -17.36 5.26
CA PHE A 66 -0.55 -18.19 5.45
C PHE A 66 -0.56 -19.46 4.60
N SER A 67 0.35 -19.61 3.64
CA SER A 67 0.61 -20.88 2.95
C SER A 67 1.64 -21.76 3.66
N GLY A 68 2.38 -21.20 4.63
CA GLY A 68 3.44 -21.89 5.38
C GLY A 68 4.65 -22.26 4.52
N LYS A 69 4.92 -21.49 3.45
CA LYS A 69 5.94 -21.77 2.44
C LYS A 69 6.71 -20.51 2.05
N PRO A 70 7.99 -20.62 1.67
CA PRO A 70 8.72 -19.52 1.06
C PRO A 70 8.05 -19.08 -0.24
N LEU A 71 8.24 -17.81 -0.59
CA LEU A 71 7.73 -17.23 -1.82
C LEU A 71 8.33 -17.96 -3.03
N PHE A 72 7.48 -18.48 -3.91
CA PHE A 72 7.91 -19.12 -5.14
C PHE A 72 8.47 -18.08 -6.12
N GLY A 73 9.66 -18.34 -6.66
CA GLY A 73 10.25 -17.47 -7.68
C GLY A 73 10.68 -16.10 -7.15
N TYR A 74 11.29 -16.01 -5.97
CA TYR A 74 11.73 -14.72 -5.39
C TYR A 74 12.51 -13.82 -6.36
N ARG A 75 13.49 -14.39 -7.08
CA ARG A 75 14.25 -13.65 -8.10
C ARG A 75 13.39 -13.16 -9.27
N SER A 76 12.44 -13.97 -9.74
CA SER A 76 11.52 -13.55 -10.80
C SER A 76 10.52 -12.50 -10.31
N MET A 77 10.12 -12.52 -9.04
CA MET A 77 9.32 -11.47 -8.40
C MET A 77 10.02 -10.11 -8.38
N ILE A 78 11.32 -10.09 -8.05
CA ILE A 78 12.13 -8.88 -8.07
C ILE A 78 12.29 -8.37 -9.50
N ALA A 79 12.69 -9.25 -10.43
CA ALA A 79 12.87 -8.88 -11.83
C ALA A 79 11.58 -8.31 -12.44
N ALA A 80 10.43 -8.92 -12.14
CA ALA A 80 9.12 -8.41 -12.57
C ALA A 80 8.83 -7.01 -11.99
N THR A 81 9.15 -6.79 -10.71
CA THR A 81 8.96 -5.48 -10.05
C THR A 81 9.85 -4.40 -10.68
N MET A 82 11.10 -4.73 -10.99
CA MET A 82 12.03 -3.82 -11.68
C MET A 82 11.55 -3.51 -13.11
N ALA A 83 11.06 -4.52 -13.84
CA ALA A 83 10.51 -4.32 -15.18
C ALA A 83 9.28 -3.41 -15.16
N ILE A 84 8.36 -3.59 -14.20
CA ILE A 84 7.20 -2.69 -14.02
C ILE A 84 7.66 -1.27 -13.73
N CYS A 85 8.64 -1.09 -12.84
CA CYS A 85 9.18 0.22 -12.49
C CYS A 85 9.72 0.96 -13.74
N LEU A 86 10.52 0.28 -14.57
CA LEU A 86 11.07 0.88 -15.79
C LEU A 86 9.96 1.17 -16.83
N LEU A 87 9.13 0.17 -17.13
CA LEU A 87 8.11 0.29 -18.17
C LEU A 87 7.00 1.29 -17.82
N SER A 88 6.76 1.55 -16.51
CA SER A 88 5.78 2.55 -16.07
C SER A 88 6.01 3.95 -16.65
N PHE A 89 7.27 4.28 -16.97
CA PHE A 89 7.66 5.54 -17.61
C PHE A 89 7.63 5.49 -19.13
N MET A 90 7.08 4.46 -19.76
CA MET A 90 7.08 4.28 -21.22
C MET A 90 5.69 4.12 -21.83
N VAL A 91 4.64 4.31 -21.04
CA VAL A 91 3.28 3.91 -21.46
C VAL A 91 2.21 4.99 -21.24
N TRP A 92 2.55 6.14 -20.67
CA TRP A 92 1.57 7.14 -20.23
C TRP A 92 0.63 7.67 -21.34
N LEU A 93 1.05 7.63 -22.60
CA LEU A 93 0.23 8.10 -23.73
C LEU A 93 -1.06 7.31 -23.91
N HIS A 94 -1.16 6.08 -23.40
CA HIS A 94 -2.40 5.31 -23.52
C HIS A 94 -3.61 5.97 -22.85
N HIS A 95 -3.41 6.95 -21.98
CA HIS A 95 -4.50 7.71 -21.38
C HIS A 95 -5.15 8.73 -22.32
N PHE A 96 -4.57 8.93 -23.50
CA PHE A 96 -5.05 9.92 -24.46
C PHE A 96 -4.83 9.49 -25.91
N PHE A 97 -5.04 8.20 -26.23
CA PHE A 97 -5.01 7.72 -27.62
C PHE A 97 -5.96 8.49 -28.55
N THR A 98 -7.06 9.02 -28.01
CA THR A 98 -8.08 9.79 -28.71
C THR A 98 -7.70 11.25 -29.00
N MET A 99 -6.50 11.69 -28.61
CA MET A 99 -6.03 13.07 -28.79
C MET A 99 -5.33 13.35 -30.13
N GLY A 100 -5.40 12.41 -31.08
CA GLY A 100 -4.94 12.64 -32.46
C GLY A 100 -3.45 12.44 -32.71
N ALA A 101 -2.74 11.74 -31.83
CA ALA A 101 -1.39 11.26 -32.13
C ALA A 101 -1.39 10.32 -33.35
N GLY A 102 -0.28 10.27 -34.09
CA GLY A 102 -0.13 9.43 -35.27
C GLY A 102 -0.27 7.94 -34.96
N ALA A 103 -0.62 7.15 -35.99
CA ALA A 103 -0.83 5.71 -35.85
C ALA A 103 0.39 4.97 -35.28
N ASP A 104 1.60 5.35 -35.70
CA ASP A 104 2.85 4.75 -35.21
C ASP A 104 3.06 5.00 -33.71
N VAL A 105 2.74 6.20 -33.23
CA VAL A 105 2.86 6.57 -31.81
C VAL A 105 1.84 5.78 -30.98
N ASN A 106 0.58 5.74 -31.42
CA ASN A 106 -0.45 4.95 -30.77
C ASN A 106 -0.10 3.45 -30.75
N GLY A 107 0.44 2.92 -31.86
CA GLY A 107 0.93 1.55 -31.96
C GLY A 107 2.05 1.24 -30.97
N PHE A 108 3.06 2.11 -30.89
CA PHE A 108 4.18 1.95 -29.95
C PHE A 108 3.72 1.92 -28.49
N PHE A 109 2.91 2.90 -28.07
CA PHE A 109 2.44 2.99 -26.70
C PHE A 109 1.43 1.89 -26.36
N GLY A 110 0.59 1.47 -27.32
CA GLY A 110 -0.30 0.32 -27.15
C GLY A 110 0.47 -0.98 -26.92
N ILE A 111 1.47 -1.27 -27.76
CA ILE A 111 2.34 -2.45 -27.60
C ILE A 111 3.10 -2.41 -26.28
N SER A 112 3.71 -1.28 -25.95
CA SER A 112 4.46 -1.10 -24.70
C SER A 112 3.59 -1.33 -23.47
N THR A 113 2.33 -0.88 -23.51
CA THR A 113 1.34 -1.10 -22.45
C THR A 113 0.99 -2.59 -22.30
N MET A 114 0.78 -3.28 -23.42
CA MET A 114 0.51 -4.73 -23.40
C MET A 114 1.70 -5.52 -22.82
N ILE A 115 2.95 -5.10 -23.08
CA ILE A 115 4.15 -5.76 -22.54
C ILE A 115 4.16 -5.72 -20.99
N ILE A 116 3.65 -4.66 -20.35
CA ILE A 116 3.60 -4.56 -18.88
C ILE A 116 2.73 -5.64 -18.24
N ALA A 117 1.76 -6.20 -18.97
CA ALA A 117 0.95 -7.29 -18.48
C ALA A 117 1.78 -8.55 -18.17
N VAL A 118 2.92 -8.75 -18.85
CA VAL A 118 3.76 -9.94 -18.69
C VAL A 118 4.44 -9.99 -17.31
N PRO A 119 5.21 -8.98 -16.85
CA PRO A 119 5.74 -8.95 -15.49
C PRO A 119 4.67 -9.12 -14.41
N THR A 120 3.52 -8.48 -14.61
CA THR A 120 2.40 -8.55 -13.66
C THR A 120 1.83 -9.98 -13.59
N GLY A 121 1.67 -10.63 -14.74
CA GLY A 121 1.24 -12.03 -14.82
C GLY A 121 2.22 -12.98 -14.12
N VAL A 122 3.53 -12.79 -14.29
CA VAL A 122 4.56 -13.57 -13.57
C VAL A 122 4.35 -13.49 -12.06
N LYS A 123 4.04 -12.30 -11.51
CA LYS A 123 3.77 -12.15 -10.07
C LYS A 123 2.53 -12.93 -9.63
N VAL A 124 1.45 -12.86 -10.42
CA VAL A 124 0.21 -13.62 -10.15
C VAL A 124 0.49 -15.12 -10.10
N PHE A 125 1.19 -15.67 -11.09
CA PHE A 125 1.55 -17.09 -11.09
C PHE A 125 2.45 -17.47 -9.92
N ASN A 126 3.42 -16.63 -9.57
CA ASN A 126 4.28 -16.88 -8.40
C ASN A 126 3.49 -16.94 -7.09
N TRP A 127 2.47 -16.10 -6.88
CA TRP A 127 1.59 -16.22 -5.70
C TRP A 127 0.80 -17.53 -5.71
N ILE A 128 0.25 -17.92 -6.86
CA ILE A 128 -0.48 -19.19 -6.99
C ILE A 128 0.44 -20.39 -6.70
N PHE A 129 1.67 -20.40 -7.23
CA PHE A 129 2.64 -21.47 -6.97
C PHE A 129 3.21 -21.44 -5.54
N THR A 130 3.20 -20.29 -4.87
CA THR A 130 3.50 -20.20 -3.44
C THR A 130 2.45 -20.96 -2.64
N MET A 131 1.16 -20.75 -2.95
CA MET A 131 0.02 -21.45 -2.34
C MET A 131 0.02 -22.95 -2.66
N TYR A 132 0.36 -23.33 -3.89
CA TYR A 132 0.39 -24.72 -4.35
C TYR A 132 1.33 -25.59 -3.49
N GLY A 133 0.83 -26.72 -2.97
CA GLY A 133 1.60 -27.61 -2.10
C GLY A 133 1.87 -27.07 -0.68
N GLY A 134 1.30 -25.90 -0.33
CA GLY A 134 1.32 -25.37 1.04
C GLY A 134 0.13 -25.85 1.89
N ARG A 135 0.09 -25.40 3.15
CA ARG A 135 -1.05 -25.61 4.05
C ARG A 135 -1.75 -24.27 4.29
N ILE A 136 -2.74 -23.97 3.45
CA ILE A 136 -3.39 -22.66 3.44
C ILE A 136 -4.28 -22.50 4.68
N ARG A 137 -3.97 -21.50 5.50
CA ARG A 137 -4.82 -21.03 6.60
C ARG A 137 -5.75 -19.93 6.09
N TYR A 138 -7.05 -20.22 6.01
CA TYR A 138 -8.07 -19.27 5.53
C TYR A 138 -8.46 -18.24 6.59
N THR A 139 -7.52 -17.34 6.87
CA THR A 139 -7.75 -16.11 7.64
C THR A 139 -8.31 -15.00 6.75
N SER A 140 -8.80 -13.92 7.34
CA SER A 140 -9.31 -12.73 6.65
C SER A 140 -8.26 -12.13 5.71
N MET A 141 -6.98 -12.06 6.12
CA MET A 141 -5.86 -11.62 5.27
C MET A 141 -5.70 -12.52 4.02
N MET A 142 -5.83 -13.83 4.18
CA MET A 142 -5.74 -14.77 3.06
C MET A 142 -6.95 -14.66 2.13
N LEU A 143 -8.15 -14.42 2.66
CA LEU A 143 -9.34 -14.15 1.86
C LEU A 143 -9.17 -12.89 0.99
N TRP A 144 -8.68 -11.80 1.57
CA TRP A 144 -8.35 -10.58 0.80
C TRP A 144 -7.34 -10.87 -0.32
N SER A 145 -6.33 -11.69 -0.05
CA SER A 145 -5.31 -12.07 -1.04
C SER A 145 -5.86 -12.91 -2.19
N VAL A 146 -6.71 -13.89 -1.89
CA VAL A 146 -7.37 -14.72 -2.91
C VAL A 146 -8.38 -13.90 -3.72
N GLY A 147 -9.19 -13.06 -3.04
CA GLY A 147 -10.10 -12.13 -3.69
C GLY A 147 -9.36 -11.18 -4.63
N PHE A 148 -8.23 -10.64 -4.18
CA PHE A 148 -7.33 -9.85 -5.02
C PHE A 148 -6.91 -10.62 -6.28
N ILE A 149 -6.34 -11.83 -6.16
CA ILE A 149 -5.84 -12.58 -7.33
C ILE A 149 -6.94 -12.76 -8.37
N VAL A 150 -8.15 -13.16 -7.96
CA VAL A 150 -9.27 -13.40 -8.89
C VAL A 150 -9.73 -12.11 -9.53
N THR A 151 -10.04 -11.10 -8.73
CA THR A 151 -10.62 -9.84 -9.20
C THR A 151 -9.62 -9.04 -10.04
N PHE A 152 -8.36 -8.98 -9.62
CA PHE A 152 -7.29 -8.30 -10.33
C PHE A 152 -6.99 -8.90 -11.70
N VAL A 153 -7.06 -10.23 -11.88
CA VAL A 153 -6.88 -10.86 -13.20
C VAL A 153 -7.99 -10.45 -14.16
N ILE A 154 -9.24 -10.41 -13.69
CA ILE A 154 -10.39 -9.95 -14.49
C ILE A 154 -10.20 -8.48 -14.89
N GLY A 155 -9.83 -7.62 -13.93
CA GLY A 155 -9.49 -6.23 -14.20
C GLY A 155 -8.32 -6.10 -15.20
N GLY A 156 -7.28 -6.89 -15.04
CA GLY A 156 -6.08 -6.89 -15.90
C GLY A 156 -6.40 -7.22 -17.34
N MET A 157 -7.26 -8.22 -17.57
CA MET A 157 -7.74 -8.57 -18.92
C MET A 157 -8.43 -7.38 -19.62
N THR A 158 -9.29 -6.65 -18.90
CA THR A 158 -9.95 -5.47 -19.46
C THR A 158 -8.98 -4.31 -19.71
N GLY A 159 -7.89 -4.21 -18.96
CA GLY A 159 -6.84 -3.21 -19.19
C GLY A 159 -6.02 -3.50 -20.44
N VAL A 160 -5.71 -4.78 -20.68
CA VAL A 160 -5.05 -5.21 -21.92
C VAL A 160 -5.94 -4.89 -23.14
N LEU A 161 -7.26 -5.04 -23.01
CA LEU A 161 -8.19 -4.61 -24.07
C LEU A 161 -8.13 -3.10 -24.32
N LEU A 162 -8.10 -2.28 -23.26
CA LEU A 162 -7.98 -0.82 -23.38
C LEU A 162 -6.60 -0.35 -23.89
N ALA A 163 -5.57 -1.20 -23.79
CA ALA A 163 -4.26 -0.92 -24.38
C ALA A 163 -4.26 -1.00 -25.92
N ILE A 164 -5.34 -1.51 -26.53
CA ILE A 164 -5.49 -1.63 -27.99
C ILE A 164 -6.16 -0.33 -28.51
N PRO A 165 -5.46 0.55 -29.23
CA PRO A 165 -6.00 1.87 -29.57
C PRO A 165 -7.34 1.86 -30.33
N PRO A 166 -7.58 0.97 -31.32
CA PRO A 166 -8.90 0.86 -31.96
C PRO A 166 -10.04 0.53 -31.00
N ALA A 167 -9.78 -0.27 -29.96
CA ALA A 167 -10.76 -0.58 -28.93
C ALA A 167 -10.92 0.60 -27.96
N ASP A 168 -9.83 1.26 -27.58
CA ASP A 168 -9.89 2.46 -26.75
C ASP A 168 -10.71 3.56 -27.44
N PHE A 169 -10.61 3.76 -28.75
CA PHE A 169 -11.37 4.81 -29.44
C PHE A 169 -12.89 4.76 -29.19
N VAL A 170 -13.46 3.57 -28.95
CA VAL A 170 -14.89 3.40 -28.64
C VAL A 170 -15.17 3.27 -27.14
N LEU A 171 -14.18 2.85 -26.34
CA LEU A 171 -14.33 2.66 -24.89
C LEU A 171 -13.85 3.86 -24.06
N HIS A 172 -13.10 4.78 -24.67
CA HIS A 172 -12.48 5.91 -24.02
C HIS A 172 -13.55 6.80 -23.38
N ASN A 173 -13.35 7.16 -22.10
CA ASN A 173 -14.32 7.91 -21.29
C ASN A 173 -15.71 7.27 -21.11
N SER A 174 -15.92 6.02 -21.53
CA SER A 174 -17.14 5.27 -21.20
C SER A 174 -17.09 4.73 -19.77
N LEU A 175 -18.21 4.19 -19.28
CA LEU A 175 -18.22 3.47 -18.01
C LEU A 175 -17.38 2.18 -18.02
N PHE A 176 -16.97 1.68 -19.19
CA PHE A 176 -16.05 0.55 -19.29
C PHE A 176 -14.69 0.89 -18.70
N LEU A 177 -14.18 2.10 -19.01
CA LEU A 177 -12.93 2.62 -18.43
C LEU A 177 -13.05 2.77 -16.91
N VAL A 178 -14.19 3.28 -16.43
CA VAL A 178 -14.45 3.42 -14.99
C VAL A 178 -14.47 2.05 -14.32
N ALA A 179 -15.18 1.08 -14.88
CA ALA A 179 -15.25 -0.29 -14.39
C ALA A 179 -13.86 -0.94 -14.34
N HIS A 180 -13.09 -0.83 -15.43
CA HIS A 180 -11.72 -1.34 -15.52
C HIS A 180 -10.84 -0.83 -14.38
N PHE A 181 -10.75 0.50 -14.22
CA PHE A 181 -9.86 1.10 -13.23
C PHE A 181 -10.25 0.71 -11.80
N HIS A 182 -11.54 0.69 -11.47
CA HIS A 182 -12.00 0.24 -10.16
C HIS A 182 -11.70 -1.25 -9.92
N ASN A 183 -11.75 -2.08 -10.97
CA ASN A 183 -11.41 -3.50 -10.94
C ASN A 183 -9.90 -3.79 -10.87
N ILE A 184 -9.08 -2.75 -10.98
CA ILE A 184 -7.65 -2.82 -10.69
C ILE A 184 -7.37 -2.23 -9.30
N VAL A 185 -7.79 -1.00 -9.04
CA VAL A 185 -7.38 -0.26 -7.85
C VAL A 185 -8.02 -0.79 -6.57
N ILE A 186 -9.30 -1.14 -6.58
CA ILE A 186 -9.95 -1.67 -5.37
C ILE A 186 -9.31 -3.00 -4.93
N PRO A 187 -9.26 -4.04 -5.77
CA PRO A 187 -8.66 -5.31 -5.33
C PRO A 187 -7.16 -5.22 -5.12
N ALA A 188 -6.42 -4.44 -5.91
CA ALA A 188 -4.97 -4.39 -5.74
C ALA A 188 -4.54 -3.51 -4.58
N VAL A 189 -5.06 -2.29 -4.49
CA VAL A 189 -4.61 -1.31 -3.48
C VAL A 189 -5.44 -1.43 -2.20
N LEU A 190 -6.77 -1.36 -2.31
CA LEU A 190 -7.63 -1.29 -1.12
C LEU A 190 -7.68 -2.64 -0.38
N PHE A 191 -7.84 -3.76 -1.09
CA PHE A 191 -7.80 -5.07 -0.42
C PHE A 191 -6.40 -5.38 0.13
N GLY A 192 -5.34 -4.92 -0.57
CA GLY A 192 -3.96 -5.01 -0.07
C GLY A 192 -3.78 -4.22 1.22
N ALA A 193 -4.34 -3.01 1.30
CA ALA A 193 -4.33 -2.20 2.51
C ALA A 193 -5.12 -2.87 3.66
N PHE A 194 -6.28 -3.49 3.39
CA PHE A 194 -7.03 -4.23 4.41
C PHE A 194 -6.33 -5.51 4.87
N ALA A 195 -5.69 -6.23 3.96
CA ALA A 195 -4.85 -7.38 4.28
C ALA A 195 -3.67 -6.95 5.16
N GLY A 196 -2.94 -5.90 4.78
CA GLY A 196 -1.80 -5.36 5.51
C GLY A 196 -2.19 -4.80 6.88
N LEU A 197 -3.28 -4.04 6.94
CA LEU A 197 -3.85 -3.54 8.19
C LEU A 197 -4.09 -4.68 9.17
N THR A 198 -4.79 -5.72 8.73
CA THR A 198 -5.14 -6.86 9.60
C THR A 198 -3.91 -7.70 9.95
N TYR A 199 -2.96 -7.84 9.01
CA TYR A 199 -1.72 -8.60 9.20
C TYR A 199 -0.78 -7.96 10.24
N TRP A 200 -0.52 -6.65 10.14
CA TRP A 200 0.41 -5.95 11.05
C TRP A 200 -0.28 -5.23 12.23
N TRP A 201 -1.60 -5.30 12.37
CA TRP A 201 -2.31 -4.73 13.53
C TRP A 201 -1.72 -5.17 14.89
N PRO A 202 -1.40 -6.47 15.13
CA PRO A 202 -0.81 -6.88 16.40
C PRO A 202 0.56 -6.27 16.63
N LYS A 203 1.33 -6.08 15.56
CA LYS A 203 2.66 -5.47 15.67
C LYS A 203 2.58 -4.00 16.07
N ALA A 204 1.55 -3.29 15.63
CA ALA A 204 1.36 -1.88 15.98
C ALA A 204 0.69 -1.67 17.35
N PHE A 205 -0.26 -2.54 17.74
CA PHE A 205 -1.14 -2.30 18.89
C PHE A 205 -1.11 -3.39 19.97
N GLY A 206 -0.41 -4.51 19.76
CA GLY A 206 -0.25 -5.57 20.75
C GLY A 206 -1.41 -6.58 20.87
N PHE A 207 -2.40 -6.55 19.97
CA PHE A 207 -3.51 -7.51 19.97
C PHE A 207 -3.98 -7.84 18.54
N VAL A 208 -4.67 -8.95 18.31
CA VAL A 208 -5.21 -9.32 16.99
C VAL A 208 -6.61 -8.75 16.75
N LEU A 209 -6.98 -8.54 15.49
CA LEU A 209 -8.34 -8.13 15.12
C LEU A 209 -9.32 -9.32 15.13
N ASP A 210 -10.60 -9.04 15.40
CA ASP A 210 -11.67 -10.04 15.41
C ASP A 210 -11.91 -10.64 14.02
N GLU A 211 -11.55 -11.91 13.90
CA GLU A 211 -11.56 -12.64 12.64
C GLU A 211 -12.98 -12.83 12.07
N LYS A 212 -14.02 -12.90 12.92
CA LYS A 212 -15.40 -13.10 12.45
C LYS A 212 -15.90 -11.87 11.70
N TRP A 213 -15.67 -10.68 12.26
CA TRP A 213 -16.02 -9.43 11.59
C TRP A 213 -15.12 -9.15 10.38
N GLY A 214 -13.84 -9.52 10.42
CA GLY A 214 -12.95 -9.45 9.27
C GLY A 214 -13.47 -10.26 8.07
N LYS A 215 -13.92 -11.50 8.30
CA LYS A 215 -14.53 -12.34 7.24
C LYS A 215 -15.85 -11.77 6.72
N ARG A 216 -16.69 -11.20 7.59
CA ARG A 216 -17.94 -10.54 7.18
C ARG A 216 -17.67 -9.33 6.29
N SER A 217 -16.72 -8.49 6.70
CA SER A 217 -16.25 -7.33 5.92
C SER A 217 -15.82 -7.77 4.53
N PHE A 218 -14.95 -8.78 4.44
CA PHE A 218 -14.50 -9.35 3.16
C PHE A 218 -15.67 -9.75 2.24
N TRP A 219 -16.63 -10.53 2.74
CA TRP A 219 -17.72 -11.03 1.91
C TRP A 219 -18.64 -9.90 1.40
N PHE A 220 -18.96 -8.92 2.25
CA PHE A 220 -19.74 -7.76 1.81
C PHE A 220 -18.98 -6.92 0.78
N TRP A 221 -17.68 -6.72 0.97
CA TRP A 221 -16.83 -5.99 0.04
C TRP A 221 -16.73 -6.68 -1.31
N ILE A 222 -16.38 -7.98 -1.35
CA ILE A 222 -16.17 -8.67 -2.62
C ILE A 222 -17.49 -8.82 -3.38
N THR A 223 -18.57 -9.24 -2.72
CA THR A 223 -19.89 -9.36 -3.38
C THR A 223 -20.41 -7.99 -3.82
N GLY A 224 -20.31 -6.98 -2.94
CA GLY A 224 -20.71 -5.62 -3.27
C GLY A 224 -19.91 -5.04 -4.43
N PHE A 225 -18.60 -5.31 -4.50
CA PHE A 225 -17.74 -4.90 -5.60
C PHE A 225 -18.22 -5.48 -6.94
N TYR A 226 -18.47 -6.79 -7.03
CA TYR A 226 -18.94 -7.40 -8.29
C TYR A 226 -20.32 -6.85 -8.69
N VAL A 227 -21.24 -6.72 -7.75
CA VAL A 227 -22.58 -6.17 -8.02
C VAL A 227 -22.53 -4.69 -8.40
N ALA A 228 -21.58 -3.92 -7.86
CA ALA A 228 -21.41 -2.50 -8.15
C ALA A 228 -20.79 -2.24 -9.53
N PHE A 229 -19.69 -2.94 -9.84
CA PHE A 229 -18.82 -2.57 -10.97
C PHE A 229 -19.01 -3.44 -12.22
N MET A 230 -19.49 -4.68 -12.11
CA MET A 230 -19.76 -5.49 -13.31
C MET A 230 -20.86 -4.91 -14.22
N PRO A 231 -21.96 -4.33 -13.69
CA PRO A 231 -22.93 -3.61 -14.51
C PRO A 231 -22.32 -2.46 -15.33
N LEU A 232 -21.27 -1.82 -14.82
CA LEU A 232 -20.63 -0.68 -15.47
C LEU A 232 -19.86 -1.08 -16.73
N TYR A 233 -19.34 -2.30 -16.82
CA TYR A 233 -18.78 -2.82 -18.07
C TYR A 233 -19.85 -2.90 -19.16
N VAL A 234 -21.04 -3.41 -18.82
CA VAL A 234 -22.16 -3.50 -19.75
C VAL A 234 -22.61 -2.10 -20.18
N LEU A 235 -22.81 -1.20 -19.22
CA LEU A 235 -23.19 0.18 -19.51
C LEU A 235 -22.17 0.91 -20.40
N GLY A 236 -20.87 0.67 -20.17
CA GLY A 236 -19.81 1.22 -21.01
C GLY A 236 -19.90 0.73 -22.46
N LEU A 237 -20.20 -0.55 -22.67
CA LEU A 237 -20.43 -1.14 -23.99
C LEU A 237 -21.74 -0.64 -24.63
N MET A 238 -22.74 -0.29 -23.81
CA MET A 238 -23.99 0.36 -24.26
C MET A 238 -23.83 1.86 -24.55
N GLY A 239 -22.61 2.41 -24.43
CA GLY A 239 -22.31 3.81 -24.77
C GLY A 239 -22.54 4.81 -23.63
N MET A 240 -22.79 4.36 -22.39
CA MET A 240 -22.88 5.28 -21.26
C MET A 240 -21.50 5.89 -20.95
N THR A 241 -21.40 7.21 -21.03
CA THR A 241 -20.18 7.95 -20.73
C THR A 241 -20.08 8.34 -19.26
N ARG A 242 -18.85 8.58 -18.79
CA ARG A 242 -18.60 9.02 -17.41
C ARG A 242 -19.03 10.48 -17.20
N ARG A 243 -19.31 10.83 -15.94
CA ARG A 243 -19.56 12.22 -15.46
C ARG A 243 -20.85 12.87 -15.99
N LEU A 244 -21.86 12.06 -16.31
CA LEU A 244 -23.21 12.57 -16.59
C LEU A 244 -23.93 12.92 -15.28
N GLY A 245 -24.47 14.12 -15.18
CA GLY A 245 -25.34 14.52 -14.05
C GLY A 245 -26.81 14.11 -14.24
N HIS A 246 -27.19 13.75 -15.47
CA HIS A 246 -28.52 13.32 -15.88
C HIS A 246 -28.41 12.40 -17.11
N TYR A 247 -29.37 11.48 -17.30
CA TYR A 247 -29.47 10.62 -18.48
C TYR A 247 -30.93 10.33 -18.82
N ASP A 248 -31.23 10.20 -20.12
CA ASP A 248 -32.59 9.95 -20.64
C ASP A 248 -32.72 8.59 -21.35
N VAL A 249 -31.82 7.64 -21.06
CA VAL A 249 -31.82 6.29 -21.66
C VAL A 249 -32.39 5.28 -20.66
N PRO A 250 -33.65 4.83 -20.81
CA PRO A 250 -34.30 3.96 -19.82
C PRO A 250 -33.61 2.60 -19.65
N GLU A 251 -32.97 2.10 -20.71
CA GLU A 251 -32.26 0.81 -20.71
C GLU A 251 -31.05 0.78 -19.76
N TRP A 252 -30.50 1.94 -19.39
CA TRP A 252 -29.40 2.02 -18.43
C TRP A 252 -29.88 1.91 -16.98
N GLN A 253 -31.14 2.24 -16.70
CA GLN A 253 -31.70 2.31 -15.36
C GLN A 253 -31.54 1.02 -14.55
N PRO A 254 -31.85 -0.19 -15.08
CA PRO A 254 -31.73 -1.42 -14.29
C PRO A 254 -30.29 -1.71 -13.85
N TRP A 255 -29.32 -1.45 -14.73
CA TRP A 255 -27.89 -1.63 -14.44
C TRP A 255 -27.39 -0.66 -13.38
N LEU A 256 -27.87 0.60 -13.41
CA LEU A 256 -27.52 1.61 -12.41
C LEU A 256 -28.15 1.32 -11.04
N ILE A 257 -29.37 0.76 -11.01
CA ILE A 257 -29.99 0.29 -9.77
C ILE A 257 -29.20 -0.88 -9.19
N ALA A 258 -28.79 -1.85 -10.03
CA ALA A 258 -27.94 -2.95 -9.60
C ALA A 258 -26.59 -2.44 -9.06
N ALA A 259 -25.96 -1.49 -9.76
CA ALA A 259 -24.72 -0.88 -9.31
C ALA A 259 -24.88 -0.18 -7.93
N SER A 260 -26.01 0.52 -7.75
CA SER A 260 -26.36 1.18 -6.48
C SER A 260 -26.58 0.19 -5.34
N ALA A 261 -27.22 -0.95 -5.60
CA ALA A 261 -27.36 -2.04 -4.62
C ALA A 261 -25.99 -2.63 -4.22
N GLY A 262 -25.07 -2.76 -5.17
CA GLY A 262 -23.69 -3.15 -4.90
C GLY A 262 -22.97 -2.15 -3.99
N ALA A 263 -23.16 -0.84 -4.21
CA ALA A 263 -22.61 0.21 -3.34
C ALA A 263 -23.16 0.15 -1.90
N LEU A 264 -24.44 -0.21 -1.72
CA LEU A 264 -25.01 -0.46 -0.39
C LEU A 264 -24.36 -1.66 0.30
N LEU A 265 -24.09 -2.74 -0.43
CA LEU A 265 -23.35 -3.89 0.12
C LEU A 265 -21.92 -3.52 0.53
N ILE A 266 -21.23 -2.70 -0.26
CA ILE A 266 -19.91 -2.17 0.11
C ILE A 266 -20.02 -1.33 1.40
N THR A 267 -21.06 -0.52 1.55
CA THR A 267 -21.31 0.26 2.77
C THR A 267 -21.47 -0.65 4.00
N CYS A 268 -22.17 -1.78 3.87
CA CYS A 268 -22.24 -2.80 4.91
C CYS A 268 -20.85 -3.42 5.21
N GLY A 269 -20.00 -3.61 4.19
CA GLY A 269 -18.62 -4.04 4.35
C GLY A 269 -17.77 -3.05 5.15
N ILE A 270 -17.87 -1.76 4.84
CA ILE A 270 -17.24 -0.67 5.60
C ILE A 270 -17.72 -0.68 7.05
N ALA A 271 -19.03 -0.80 7.29
CA ALA A 271 -19.58 -0.88 8.64
C ALA A 271 -19.03 -2.10 9.40
N CYS A 272 -18.91 -3.27 8.76
CA CYS A 272 -18.29 -4.45 9.35
C CYS A 272 -16.82 -4.21 9.71
N GLN A 273 -16.06 -3.49 8.88
CA GLN A 273 -14.67 -3.14 9.15
C GLN A 273 -14.54 -2.24 10.40
N ILE A 274 -15.42 -1.24 10.54
CA ILE A 274 -15.45 -0.36 11.71
C ILE A 274 -15.83 -1.17 12.97
N ILE A 275 -16.87 -2.01 12.88
CA ILE A 275 -17.29 -2.87 13.98
C ILE A 275 -16.18 -3.82 14.40
N MET A 276 -15.44 -4.39 13.44
CA MET A 276 -14.26 -5.24 13.71
C MET A 276 -13.26 -4.49 14.59
N ILE A 277 -12.87 -3.28 14.24
CA ILE A 277 -11.91 -2.47 15.01
C ILE A 277 -12.45 -2.18 16.41
N VAL A 278 -13.70 -1.71 16.52
CA VAL A 278 -14.32 -1.34 17.81
C VAL A 278 -14.41 -2.55 18.75
N VAL A 279 -14.87 -3.70 18.25
CA VAL A 279 -14.99 -4.93 19.05
C VAL A 279 -13.60 -5.45 19.46
N SER A 280 -12.61 -5.35 18.58
CA SER A 280 -11.24 -5.79 18.88
C SER A 280 -10.60 -4.93 19.96
N ILE A 281 -10.78 -3.60 19.91
CA ILE A 281 -10.30 -2.68 20.94
C ILE A 281 -10.98 -2.99 22.29
N ARG A 282 -12.30 -3.21 22.28
CA ARG A 282 -13.06 -3.55 23.49
C ARG A 282 -12.59 -4.87 24.12
N ASN A 283 -12.17 -5.83 23.31
CA ASN A 283 -11.74 -7.16 23.74
C ASN A 283 -10.21 -7.34 23.68
N ARG A 284 -9.43 -6.24 23.71
CA ARG A 284 -7.98 -6.26 23.45
C ARG A 284 -7.19 -7.20 24.36
N GLU A 285 -7.61 -7.36 25.61
CA GLU A 285 -6.92 -8.23 26.59
C GLU A 285 -7.04 -9.71 26.21
N ALA A 286 -8.21 -10.13 25.75
CA ALA A 286 -8.44 -11.50 25.29
C ALA A 286 -7.79 -11.80 23.93
N LEU A 287 -7.49 -10.75 23.16
CA LEU A 287 -6.89 -10.82 21.82
C LEU A 287 -5.40 -10.46 21.84
N ALA A 288 -4.79 -10.29 23.01
CA ALA A 288 -3.41 -9.82 23.14
C ALA A 288 -2.42 -10.79 22.48
N ASP A 289 -1.46 -10.22 21.72
CA ASP A 289 -0.33 -10.96 21.19
C ASP A 289 0.79 -11.00 22.24
N VAL A 290 0.90 -12.14 22.92
CA VAL A 290 1.91 -12.37 23.96
C VAL A 290 3.22 -12.95 23.42
N SER A 291 3.29 -13.30 22.13
CA SER A 291 4.45 -13.97 21.54
C SER A 291 5.31 -13.05 20.67
N GLY A 292 4.74 -11.94 20.20
CA GLY A 292 5.36 -11.07 19.20
C GLY A 292 5.31 -11.63 17.77
N ASP A 293 4.75 -12.84 17.61
CA ASP A 293 4.61 -13.60 16.37
C ASP A 293 3.30 -14.41 16.41
N PRO A 294 2.14 -13.76 16.20
CA PRO A 294 0.83 -14.40 16.30
C PRO A 294 0.51 -15.26 15.08
N TRP A 295 1.28 -15.13 14.01
CA TRP A 295 1.01 -15.76 12.72
C TRP A 295 1.97 -16.90 12.37
N ASP A 296 3.00 -17.16 13.17
CA ASP A 296 4.16 -17.96 12.74
C ASP A 296 4.79 -17.35 11.47
N GLY A 297 5.04 -16.05 11.50
CA GLY A 297 5.61 -15.24 10.42
C GLY A 297 7.05 -15.63 10.07
N ARG A 298 7.54 -15.17 8.91
CA ARG A 298 8.82 -15.65 8.33
C ARG A 298 9.93 -14.61 8.35
N THR A 299 9.55 -13.36 8.51
CA THR A 299 10.35 -12.13 8.36
C THR A 299 10.68 -11.48 9.72
N LEU A 300 11.63 -10.55 9.71
CA LEU A 300 12.26 -10.01 10.93
C LEU A 300 11.35 -9.19 11.81
N GLU A 301 10.27 -8.58 11.30
CA GLU A 301 9.34 -7.82 12.13
C GLU A 301 8.69 -8.69 13.21
N TRP A 302 8.58 -10.00 12.98
CA TRP A 302 8.02 -10.96 13.92
C TRP A 302 9.02 -11.44 14.97
N ILE A 303 10.31 -11.05 14.91
CA ILE A 303 11.26 -11.38 15.98
C ILE A 303 11.07 -10.50 17.21
N THR A 304 10.53 -9.28 17.04
CA THR A 304 10.33 -8.29 18.10
C THR A 304 9.07 -8.60 18.93
N THR A 305 8.90 -7.88 20.05
CA THR A 305 7.66 -7.86 20.82
C THR A 305 6.51 -7.21 20.04
N SER A 306 5.29 -7.27 20.58
CA SER A 306 4.11 -6.62 20.01
C SER A 306 3.44 -5.77 21.10
N PRO A 307 3.56 -4.43 21.06
CA PRO A 307 4.35 -3.62 20.12
C PRO A 307 5.88 -3.77 20.31
N PRO A 308 6.70 -3.41 19.31
CA PRO A 308 8.16 -3.41 19.43
C PRO A 308 8.65 -2.32 20.39
N PRO A 309 9.84 -2.46 21.00
CA PRO A 309 10.47 -1.37 21.73
C PRO A 309 10.82 -0.22 20.79
N VAL A 310 11.04 0.98 21.34
CA VAL A 310 11.29 2.21 20.54
C VAL A 310 12.49 2.12 19.60
N PHE A 311 13.49 1.30 19.93
CA PHE A 311 14.69 1.05 19.13
C PHE A 311 14.56 -0.16 18.18
N ASN A 312 13.40 -0.82 18.13
CA ASN A 312 13.09 -2.05 17.40
C ASN A 312 13.91 -3.28 17.81
N PHE A 313 15.21 -3.30 17.56
CA PHE A 313 16.10 -4.42 17.83
C PHE A 313 17.21 -3.99 18.79
N ALA A 314 17.38 -4.72 19.90
CA ALA A 314 18.45 -4.47 20.86
C ALA A 314 19.84 -4.62 20.24
N VAL A 315 19.98 -5.57 19.32
CA VAL A 315 21.16 -5.77 18.48
C VAL A 315 20.69 -6.12 17.08
N LEU A 316 21.41 -5.64 16.06
CA LEU A 316 21.09 -5.93 14.67
C LEU A 316 21.08 -7.44 14.41
N PRO A 317 20.00 -7.99 13.83
CA PRO A 317 19.92 -9.42 13.55
C PRO A 317 20.93 -9.83 12.46
N ASP A 318 21.57 -10.99 12.64
CA ASP A 318 22.41 -11.60 11.60
C ASP A 318 21.52 -12.16 10.48
N VAL A 319 21.48 -11.46 9.34
CA VAL A 319 20.62 -11.80 8.20
C VAL A 319 21.35 -12.77 7.29
N ARG A 320 20.98 -14.06 7.37
CA ARG A 320 21.46 -15.11 6.48
C ARG A 320 20.31 -15.74 5.69
N GLY A 321 20.47 -15.80 4.37
CA GLY A 321 19.45 -16.34 3.46
C GLY A 321 18.26 -15.41 3.24
N GLU A 322 17.25 -15.90 2.52
CA GLU A 322 16.05 -15.13 2.15
C GLU A 322 15.05 -15.00 3.31
N GLU A 323 15.07 -15.92 4.28
CA GLU A 323 14.08 -15.99 5.38
C GLU A 323 14.78 -16.05 6.75
N ALA A 324 15.45 -14.95 7.13
CA ALA A 324 16.31 -14.92 8.30
C ALA A 324 15.59 -15.33 9.60
N TYR A 325 14.39 -14.79 9.88
CA TYR A 325 13.65 -15.14 11.10
C TYR A 325 13.14 -16.58 11.09
N TRP A 326 12.70 -17.09 9.93
CA TRP A 326 12.34 -18.51 9.80
C TRP A 326 13.53 -19.43 10.11
N GLY A 327 14.72 -19.12 9.57
CA GLY A 327 15.95 -19.86 9.85
C GLY A 327 16.36 -19.83 11.33
N LEU A 328 16.22 -18.67 11.99
CA LEU A 328 16.44 -18.52 13.42
C LEU A 328 15.47 -19.39 14.24
N LYS A 329 14.16 -19.36 13.92
CA LYS A 329 13.15 -20.21 14.58
C LYS A 329 13.42 -21.69 14.40
N SER A 330 13.74 -22.12 13.18
CA SER A 330 14.07 -23.52 12.88
C SER A 330 15.28 -24.00 13.68
N THR A 331 16.35 -23.20 13.71
CA THR A 331 17.56 -23.52 14.47
C THR A 331 17.29 -23.58 15.97
N ALA A 332 16.50 -22.64 16.49
CA ALA A 332 16.14 -22.62 17.91
C ALA A 332 15.33 -23.86 18.33
N ARG A 333 14.38 -24.30 17.48
CA ARG A 333 13.62 -25.54 17.70
C ARG A 333 14.51 -26.78 17.64
N GLU A 334 15.43 -26.84 16.68
CA GLU A 334 16.37 -27.97 16.52
C GLU A 334 17.33 -28.09 17.71
N LYS A 335 17.94 -26.98 18.12
CA LYS A 335 18.90 -26.93 19.23
C LYS A 335 18.23 -26.85 20.61
N LYS A 336 16.90 -26.77 20.66
CA LYS A 336 16.09 -26.56 21.88
C LYS A 336 16.59 -25.43 22.77
N ARG A 337 17.10 -24.35 22.17
CA ARG A 337 17.60 -23.16 22.87
C ARG A 337 17.56 -21.95 21.95
N LEU A 338 17.43 -20.76 22.54
CA LEU A 338 17.57 -19.51 21.79
C LEU A 338 19.04 -19.24 21.42
N SER A 339 19.27 -18.23 20.57
CA SER A 339 20.62 -17.72 20.33
C SER A 339 21.25 -17.19 21.62
N ASP A 340 22.57 -17.12 21.68
CA ASP A 340 23.31 -16.61 22.84
C ASP A 340 22.97 -15.14 23.11
N ARG A 341 23.12 -14.67 24.36
CA ARG A 341 22.91 -13.25 24.67
C ARG A 341 23.98 -12.41 23.98
N PRO A 342 23.59 -11.33 23.27
CA PRO A 342 24.58 -10.41 22.75
C PRO A 342 25.11 -9.52 23.87
N GLU A 343 26.21 -8.84 23.59
CA GLU A 343 26.66 -7.70 24.40
C GLU A 343 25.74 -6.51 24.12
N TYR A 344 25.10 -5.98 25.16
CA TYR A 344 24.21 -4.83 25.05
C TYR A 344 25.03 -3.55 25.17
N VAL A 345 24.76 -2.60 24.28
CA VAL A 345 25.38 -1.28 24.23
C VAL A 345 24.30 -0.21 24.29
N ASP A 346 24.68 1.01 24.65
CA ASP A 346 23.78 2.16 24.61
C ASP A 346 23.31 2.39 23.16
N VAL A 347 22.03 2.76 23.00
CA VAL A 347 21.40 2.99 21.69
C VAL A 347 21.02 4.46 21.57
N GLU A 348 21.62 5.13 20.60
CA GLU A 348 21.30 6.52 20.23
C GLU A 348 19.94 6.60 19.52
N MET A 349 19.05 7.47 20.01
CA MET A 349 17.70 7.66 19.46
C MET A 349 17.41 9.13 19.15
N PRO A 350 16.72 9.43 18.04
CA PRO A 350 16.37 10.81 17.68
C PRO A 350 15.32 11.38 18.64
N LYS A 351 15.50 12.65 19.05
CA LYS A 351 14.50 13.38 19.84
C LYS A 351 13.30 13.81 18.98
N ASN A 352 12.09 13.68 19.56
CA ASN A 352 10.86 14.23 18.98
C ASN A 352 11.01 15.72 18.66
N SER A 353 10.41 16.16 17.55
CA SER A 353 10.46 17.55 17.12
C SER A 353 9.07 18.06 16.67
N PRO A 354 8.62 19.23 17.13
CA PRO A 354 7.38 19.83 16.65
C PRO A 354 7.51 20.43 15.25
N THR A 355 8.72 20.54 14.69
CA THR A 355 9.01 21.20 13.40
C THR A 355 8.10 20.71 12.28
N GLY A 356 7.82 19.41 12.19
CA GLY A 356 6.93 18.87 11.15
C GLY A 356 5.51 19.45 11.22
N VAL A 357 4.91 19.49 12.42
CA VAL A 357 3.55 20.00 12.65
C VAL A 357 3.49 21.51 12.41
N VAL A 358 4.49 22.25 12.89
CA VAL A 358 4.56 23.71 12.71
C VAL A 358 4.75 24.08 11.23
N SER A 359 5.63 23.39 10.52
CA SER A 359 5.82 23.58 9.07
C SER A 359 4.54 23.24 8.29
N ALA A 360 3.84 22.16 8.64
CA ALA A 360 2.58 21.79 8.02
C ALA A 360 1.46 22.81 8.27
N PHE A 361 1.41 23.40 9.46
CA PHE A 361 0.49 24.50 9.77
C PHE A 361 0.74 25.70 8.85
N PHE A 362 1.99 26.18 8.76
CA PHE A 362 2.32 27.32 7.92
C PHE A 362 2.14 27.04 6.42
N ALA A 363 2.44 25.82 5.95
CA ALA A 363 2.16 25.40 4.58
C ALA A 363 0.65 25.38 4.28
N THR A 364 -0.17 24.93 5.23
CA THR A 364 -1.65 24.97 5.13
C THR A 364 -2.16 26.41 5.06
N VAL A 365 -1.68 27.29 5.94
CA VAL A 365 -2.02 28.71 5.94
C VAL A 365 -1.64 29.36 4.62
N LEU A 366 -0.42 29.09 4.12
CA LEU A 366 0.06 29.59 2.83
C LEU A 366 -0.83 29.12 1.68
N GLY A 367 -1.14 27.81 1.60
CA GLY A 367 -1.98 27.26 0.56
C GLY A 367 -3.40 27.84 0.57
N PHE A 368 -4.03 27.93 1.75
CA PHE A 368 -5.33 28.57 1.91
C PHE A 368 -5.27 30.05 1.51
N ALA A 369 -4.28 30.79 1.98
CA ALA A 369 -4.12 32.21 1.68
C ALA A 369 -3.97 32.48 0.18
N LEU A 370 -3.19 31.64 -0.53
CA LEU A 370 -3.05 31.73 -1.98
C LEU A 370 -4.41 31.54 -2.64
N ILE A 371 -5.11 30.43 -2.38
CA ILE A 371 -6.42 30.11 -2.98
C ILE A 371 -7.43 31.27 -2.84
N TRP A 372 -7.45 31.95 -1.68
CA TRP A 372 -8.37 33.05 -1.39
C TRP A 372 -7.79 34.44 -1.67
N HIS A 373 -6.61 34.54 -2.27
CA HIS A 373 -5.91 35.79 -2.61
C HIS A 373 -5.67 36.73 -1.39
N ILE A 374 -5.40 36.16 -0.21
CA ILE A 374 -5.17 36.89 1.05
C ILE A 374 -3.66 37.13 1.25
N TRP A 375 -3.11 38.15 0.58
CA TRP A 375 -1.65 38.32 0.44
C TRP A 375 -0.86 38.55 1.74
N TRP A 376 -1.41 39.27 2.72
CA TRP A 376 -0.72 39.44 4.01
C TRP A 376 -0.52 38.09 4.73
N MET A 377 -1.49 37.17 4.58
CA MET A 377 -1.43 35.85 5.17
C MET A 377 -0.51 34.91 4.39
N VAL A 378 -0.37 35.10 3.06
CA VAL A 378 0.67 34.44 2.25
C VAL A 378 2.05 34.78 2.80
N ILE A 379 2.33 36.07 3.03
CA ILE A 379 3.61 36.54 3.56
C ILE A 379 3.86 35.93 4.96
N LEU A 380 2.88 35.98 5.86
CA LEU A 380 3.01 35.38 7.19
C LEU A 380 3.21 33.86 7.15
N GLY A 381 2.48 33.16 6.28
CA GLY A 381 2.64 31.71 6.08
C GLY A 381 4.04 31.37 5.60
N PHE A 382 4.56 32.09 4.62
CA PHE A 382 5.91 31.90 4.11
C PHE A 382 6.99 32.21 5.15
N LEU A 383 6.91 33.38 5.81
CA LEU A 383 7.87 33.76 6.85
C LEU A 383 7.84 32.81 8.04
N GLY A 384 6.65 32.33 8.42
CA GLY A 384 6.48 31.35 9.49
C GLY A 384 7.11 30.00 9.14
N ALA A 385 6.90 29.49 7.93
CA ALA A 385 7.54 28.27 7.45
C ALA A 385 9.07 28.42 7.39
N TRP A 386 9.56 29.55 6.87
CA TRP A 386 10.99 29.85 6.81
C TRP A 386 11.62 29.96 8.21
N ALA A 387 10.99 30.70 9.13
CA ALA A 387 11.46 30.82 10.50
C ALA A 387 11.48 29.46 11.22
N THR A 388 10.47 28.61 10.99
CA THR A 388 10.43 27.25 11.54
C THR A 388 11.60 26.41 11.05
N PHE A 389 11.92 26.48 9.75
CA PHE A 389 13.09 25.81 9.19
C PHE A 389 14.39 26.34 9.81
N VAL A 390 14.54 27.66 9.91
CA VAL A 390 15.72 28.31 10.51
C VAL A 390 15.93 27.87 11.95
N VAL A 391 14.89 27.89 12.78
CA VAL A 391 14.96 27.44 14.18
C VAL A 391 15.33 25.96 14.26
N PHE A 392 14.78 25.13 13.37
CA PHE A 392 15.13 23.71 13.32
C PHE A 392 16.60 23.48 12.94
N SER A 393 17.14 24.24 12.00
CA SER A 393 18.54 24.13 11.59
C SER A 393 19.54 24.53 12.69
N TRP A 394 19.09 25.30 13.68
CA TRP A 394 19.89 25.75 14.83
C TRP A 394 19.76 24.85 16.08
N ARG A 395 19.16 23.65 15.96
CA ARG A 395 19.02 22.73 17.09
C ARG A 395 20.36 22.05 17.41
N ASP A 396 20.87 22.27 18.62
CA ASP A 396 22.15 21.71 19.08
C ASP A 396 22.04 20.26 19.57
N GLU A 397 20.94 19.89 20.24
CA GLU A 397 20.72 18.53 20.75
C GLU A 397 19.73 17.75 19.89
N THR A 398 20.21 16.74 19.17
CA THR A 398 19.40 15.96 18.24
C THR A 398 18.96 14.61 18.77
N GLU A 399 19.73 14.03 19.68
CA GLU A 399 19.64 12.62 20.08
C GLU A 399 19.67 12.48 21.61
N TYR A 400 19.16 11.34 22.09
CA TYR A 400 19.28 10.90 23.47
C TYR A 400 19.64 9.42 23.48
N ASP A 401 20.30 8.97 24.55
CA ASP A 401 20.73 7.59 24.68
C ASP A 401 19.75 6.77 25.51
N ILE A 402 19.52 5.53 25.09
CA ILE A 402 18.89 4.50 25.89
C ILE A 402 20.01 3.61 26.41
N HIS A 403 20.14 3.52 27.74
CA HIS A 403 21.25 2.79 28.36
C HIS A 403 21.16 1.28 28.11
N ALA A 404 22.32 0.62 28.03
CA ALA A 404 22.45 -0.81 27.78
C ALA A 404 21.63 -1.68 28.75
N ALA A 405 21.44 -1.23 30.00
CA ALA A 405 20.61 -1.91 30.98
C ALA A 405 19.13 -1.96 30.57
N ASP A 406 18.56 -0.84 30.11
CA ASP A 406 17.17 -0.75 29.65
C ASP A 406 16.98 -1.56 28.35
N VAL A 407 17.98 -1.52 27.47
CA VAL A 407 18.01 -2.33 26.25
C VAL A 407 18.01 -3.84 26.59
N ALA A 408 18.81 -4.25 27.57
CA ALA A 408 18.90 -5.64 28.02
C ALA A 408 17.58 -6.13 28.65
N GLU A 409 16.89 -5.29 29.41
CA GLU A 409 15.60 -5.60 30.01
C GLU A 409 14.52 -5.82 28.94
N ALA A 410 14.38 -4.89 27.99
CA ALA A 410 13.44 -5.02 26.88
C ALA A 410 13.74 -6.24 25.99
N ASP A 411 15.02 -6.59 25.80
CA ASP A 411 15.41 -7.80 25.09
C ASP A 411 15.08 -9.09 25.85
N ASP A 412 15.13 -9.08 27.19
CA ASP A 412 14.71 -10.19 28.05
C ASP A 412 13.22 -10.49 27.89
N GLU A 413 12.37 -9.45 27.87
CA GLU A 413 10.93 -9.60 27.64
C GLU A 413 10.65 -10.29 26.31
N ARG A 414 11.30 -9.82 25.25
CA ARG A 414 11.23 -10.45 23.93
C ARG A 414 11.64 -11.91 23.98
N ARG A 415 12.78 -12.23 24.60
CA ARG A 415 13.30 -13.61 24.66
C ARG A 415 12.42 -14.52 25.48
N ARG A 416 11.83 -14.03 26.56
CA ARG A 416 10.82 -14.77 27.35
C ARG A 416 9.61 -15.13 26.52
N ALA A 417 9.08 -14.17 25.74
CA ALA A 417 7.98 -14.42 24.82
C ALA A 417 8.34 -15.47 23.75
N LYS A 418 9.55 -15.40 23.17
CA LYS A 418 10.01 -16.37 22.16
C LYS A 418 10.31 -17.75 22.72
N ALA A 419 10.90 -17.83 23.91
CA ALA A 419 11.16 -19.09 24.60
C ALA A 419 9.84 -19.86 24.82
N LYS A 420 8.81 -19.15 25.31
CA LYS A 420 7.47 -19.71 25.48
C LYS A 420 6.82 -20.12 24.15
N LEU A 421 6.93 -19.30 23.10
CA LEU A 421 6.37 -19.61 21.78
C LEU A 421 7.01 -20.87 21.15
N LEU A 422 8.32 -21.03 21.30
CA LEU A 422 9.09 -22.09 20.69
C LEU A 422 9.23 -23.34 21.57
N ASP A 423 8.69 -23.31 22.79
CA ASP A 423 8.81 -24.37 23.79
C ASP A 423 10.27 -24.73 24.10
N VAL A 424 11.09 -23.70 24.31
CA VAL A 424 12.51 -23.82 24.68
C VAL A 424 12.78 -23.16 26.04
N PRO A 425 13.79 -23.60 26.80
CA PRO A 425 14.16 -22.98 28.06
C PRO A 425 14.48 -21.49 27.90
N HIS A 426 14.09 -20.70 28.89
CA HIS A 426 14.50 -19.31 28.99
C HIS A 426 15.78 -19.20 29.81
N ASP A 427 16.88 -18.83 29.17
CA ASP A 427 18.14 -18.54 29.85
C ASP A 427 17.98 -17.21 30.60
N GLY A 428 17.76 -17.26 31.93
CA GLY A 428 17.58 -16.07 32.76
C GLY A 428 18.76 -15.08 32.69
N PRO A 429 18.59 -13.82 33.13
CA PRO A 429 19.65 -12.80 33.10
C PRO A 429 20.87 -13.17 33.96
N ASN A 430 20.71 -14.09 34.91
CA ASN A 430 21.80 -14.71 35.66
C ASN A 430 21.85 -16.20 35.32
N GLY A 431 22.94 -16.68 34.72
CA GLY A 431 23.17 -18.07 34.37
C GLY A 431 23.36 -19.01 35.57
N THR A 432 22.39 -19.06 36.48
CA THR A 432 22.41 -19.98 37.63
C THR A 432 21.16 -20.86 37.65
N GLU A 433 21.39 -22.12 37.27
CA GLU A 433 20.75 -23.36 37.73
C GLU A 433 19.23 -23.45 37.83
N GLY A 434 18.69 -24.32 36.97
CA GLY A 434 17.40 -24.98 37.17
C GLY A 434 17.41 -26.33 36.46
N ALA A 435 18.33 -27.22 36.82
CA ALA A 435 18.21 -28.64 36.46
C ALA A 435 17.04 -29.25 37.23
N PRO A 436 16.12 -29.99 36.59
CA PRO A 436 15.05 -30.69 37.30
C PRO A 436 15.65 -31.86 38.07
N ALA A 437 15.35 -31.94 39.37
CA ALA A 437 15.54 -33.11 40.21
C ALA A 437 14.40 -34.12 40.01
#